data_AF-A0A1I8CDZ2-F1
#
_entry.id   AF-A0A1I8CDZ2-F1
#
_cell.length_a   1.000
_cell.length_b   1.000
_cell.length_c   1.000
_cell.angle_alpha   90.00
_cell.angle_beta   90.00
_cell.angle_gamma   90.00
#
_symmetry.space_group_name_H-M   'P 1'
#
loop_
_entity.id
_entity.type
_entity.pdbx_description
1 polymer ?
#
loop_
_entity_poly.entity_id
_entity_poly.type
_entity_poly.pdbx_seq_one_letter_code
_entity_poly.pdbx_strand_id
1 'polypeptide(L)'
;MNTSYLILFCISLTIIAVFCEDTSQNKVEEISVIIKETTQKPTQKTNLKTSPIILLANKELILDAVKDKCASLKKVYQKDDNGIIRITEHLIKASQKWKPFNHQLAFLPFAIKIDSKIRQHALEEDLDYIKKVHFDVKKILNEYLTLYPFRKAIMSNINLPNFGSLRELLKC
;
A
#
# COMPACT_ATOMS: atom_id res chain seq x y z
N MET A 1 2.45 -11.35 -31.94
CA MET A 1 1.84 -11.88 -30.70
C MET A 1 2.97 -12.42 -29.83
N ASN A 2 3.22 -11.78 -28.69
CA ASN A 2 4.41 -12.02 -27.86
C ASN A 2 4.22 -13.23 -26.95
N THR A 3 5.08 -14.24 -27.13
CA THR A 3 5.17 -15.49 -26.37
C THR A 3 5.48 -15.30 -24.88
N SER A 4 5.92 -14.11 -24.45
CA SER A 4 6.17 -13.78 -23.04
C SER A 4 4.90 -13.69 -22.17
N TYR A 5 3.73 -13.44 -22.76
CA TYR A 5 2.47 -13.34 -22.01
C TYR A 5 1.92 -14.70 -21.57
N LEU A 6 2.21 -15.76 -22.32
CA LEU A 6 1.75 -17.11 -22.00
C LEU A 6 2.42 -17.65 -20.72
N ILE A 7 3.68 -17.30 -20.50
CA ILE A 7 4.46 -17.78 -19.35
C ILE A 7 4.01 -17.09 -18.05
N LEU A 8 3.73 -15.77 -18.08
CA LEU A 8 3.16 -15.08 -16.91
C LEU A 8 1.74 -15.56 -16.58
N PHE A 9 0.94 -15.90 -17.59
CA PHE A 9 -0.41 -16.41 -17.36
C PHE A 9 -0.38 -17.83 -16.78
N CYS A 10 0.51 -18.71 -17.25
CA CYS A 10 0.66 -20.06 -16.71
C CYS A 10 1.15 -20.08 -15.25
N ILE A 11 2.11 -19.22 -14.87
CA ILE A 11 2.58 -19.13 -13.47
C ILE A 11 1.46 -18.64 -12.53
N SER A 12 0.56 -17.77 -13.02
CA SER A 12 -0.56 -17.29 -12.21
C SER A 12 -1.62 -18.37 -11.95
N LEU A 13 -1.85 -19.29 -12.90
CA LEU A 13 -2.85 -20.36 -12.76
C LEU A 13 -2.39 -21.50 -11.83
N THR A 14 -1.10 -21.86 -11.83
CA THR A 14 -0.59 -22.90 -10.93
C THR A 14 -0.53 -22.47 -9.47
N ILE A 15 -0.28 -21.18 -9.20
CA ILE A 15 -0.25 -20.66 -7.81
C ILE A 15 -1.65 -20.60 -7.19
N ILE A 16 -2.69 -20.34 -8.00
CA ILE A 16 -4.08 -20.29 -7.52
C ILE A 16 -4.59 -21.69 -7.13
N ALA A 17 -4.15 -22.75 -7.82
CA ALA A 17 -4.56 -24.12 -7.51
C ALA A 17 -3.97 -24.67 -6.20
N VAL A 18 -2.82 -24.17 -5.74
CA VAL A 18 -2.11 -24.67 -4.55
C VAL A 18 -2.65 -24.06 -3.24
N PHE A 19 -3.38 -22.95 -3.28
CA PHE A 19 -3.84 -22.25 -2.07
C PHE A 19 -5.31 -22.53 -1.67
N CYS A 20 -5.98 -23.50 -2.30
CA CYS A 20 -7.39 -23.82 -1.99
C CYS A 20 -7.56 -24.88 -0.89
N GLU A 21 -6.50 -25.54 -0.43
CA GLU A 21 -6.53 -26.53 0.66
C GLU A 21 -5.45 -26.20 1.68
N ASP A 22 -5.77 -25.36 2.68
CA ASP A 22 -5.45 -25.64 4.08
C ASP A 22 -5.87 -24.47 4.99
N THR A 23 -7.05 -24.63 5.56
CA THR A 23 -7.51 -24.02 6.80
C THR A 23 -6.65 -24.49 7.98
N SER A 24 -6.06 -23.58 8.77
CA SER A 24 -6.03 -23.78 10.22
C SER A 24 -5.67 -22.54 11.04
N GLN A 25 -6.31 -22.47 12.19
CA GLN A 25 -6.65 -21.29 12.99
C GLN A 25 -5.72 -21.05 14.20
N ASN A 26 -4.56 -21.69 14.31
CA ASN A 26 -3.78 -21.69 15.55
C ASN A 26 -2.40 -21.06 15.36
N LYS A 27 -2.22 -19.78 15.71
CA LYS A 27 -0.92 -19.15 16.07
C LYS A 27 -1.01 -17.67 16.53
N VAL A 28 -2.09 -17.26 17.21
CA VAL A 28 -2.27 -15.84 17.64
C VAL A 28 -1.80 -15.57 19.09
N GLU A 29 -1.44 -16.58 19.88
CA GLU A 29 -1.20 -16.39 21.32
C GLU A 29 0.25 -16.23 21.80
N GLU A 30 1.27 -16.33 20.94
CA GLU A 30 2.67 -16.22 21.39
C GLU A 30 3.35 -14.86 21.17
N ILE A 31 2.71 -13.88 20.52
CA ILE A 31 3.38 -12.61 20.15
C ILE A 31 3.17 -11.48 21.19
N SER A 32 2.30 -11.66 22.19
CA SER A 32 1.99 -10.61 23.18
C SER A 32 3.04 -10.43 24.29
N VAL A 33 4.02 -11.34 24.40
CA VAL A 33 4.97 -11.36 25.54
C VAL A 33 6.28 -10.61 25.23
N ILE A 34 6.70 -10.47 23.97
CA ILE A 34 8.01 -9.87 23.63
C ILE A 34 7.98 -8.33 23.57
N ILE A 35 6.80 -7.70 23.49
CA ILE A 35 6.66 -6.25 23.35
C ILE A 35 6.85 -5.49 24.69
N LYS A 36 6.80 -6.18 25.84
CA LYS A 36 6.90 -5.53 27.16
C LYS A 36 8.33 -5.29 27.68
N GLU A 37 9.37 -5.85 27.06
CA GLU A 37 10.74 -5.78 27.62
C GLU A 37 11.72 -4.83 26.90
N THR A 38 11.33 -4.14 25.82
CA THR A 38 12.25 -3.24 25.08
C THR A 38 11.98 -1.73 25.24
N THR A 39 11.10 -1.33 26.16
CA THR A 39 10.94 0.09 26.52
C THR A 39 11.91 0.49 27.64
N GLN A 40 13.21 0.59 27.34
CA GLN A 40 14.15 1.30 28.21
C GLN A 40 15.48 1.67 27.50
N LYS A 41 15.56 2.88 26.93
CA LYS A 41 16.53 3.94 27.31
C LYS A 41 16.49 5.16 26.37
N PRO A 42 16.95 6.33 26.84
CA PRO A 42 16.50 7.65 26.36
C PRO A 42 17.44 8.24 25.30
N THR A 43 16.87 9.03 24.41
CA THR A 43 17.65 9.93 23.56
C THR A 43 17.30 11.38 23.91
N GLN A 44 18.36 12.16 24.13
CA GLN A 44 18.38 13.50 24.67
C GLN A 44 17.38 14.45 23.99
N LYS A 45 16.59 15.15 24.82
CA LYS A 45 15.79 16.30 24.41
C LYS A 45 16.72 17.48 24.11
N THR A 46 16.92 17.79 22.84
CA THR A 46 17.30 19.14 22.42
C THR A 46 16.07 20.04 22.55
N ASN A 47 16.11 20.94 23.51
CA ASN A 47 15.12 22.01 23.69
C ASN A 47 15.19 22.97 22.49
N LEU A 48 14.26 22.86 21.57
CA LEU A 48 13.78 24.02 20.80
C LEU A 48 12.35 24.30 21.24
N LYS A 49 12.18 25.37 22.02
CA LYS A 49 10.88 25.98 22.30
C LYS A 49 10.35 26.59 20.99
N THR A 50 9.67 25.78 20.19
CA THR A 50 8.90 26.27 19.05
C THR A 50 7.53 26.72 19.58
N SER A 51 7.21 28.00 19.45
CA SER A 51 5.94 28.57 19.91
C SER A 51 4.74 27.80 19.31
N PRO A 52 3.68 27.49 20.09
CA PRO A 52 2.55 26.66 19.65
C PRO A 52 1.80 27.24 18.43
N ILE A 53 1.91 28.56 18.21
CA ILE A 53 1.30 29.29 17.08
C ILE A 53 1.98 28.92 15.75
N ILE A 54 3.31 28.74 15.73
CA ILE A 54 4.06 28.35 14.52
C ILE A 54 3.77 26.90 14.13
N LEU A 55 3.51 26.05 15.13
CA LEU A 55 3.19 24.63 14.94
C LEU A 55 1.78 24.43 14.37
N LEU A 56 0.82 25.31 14.72
CA LEU A 56 -0.55 25.31 14.18
C LEU A 56 -0.59 25.84 12.74
N ALA A 57 0.09 26.96 12.45
CA ALA A 57 0.16 27.51 11.09
C ALA A 57 0.81 26.53 10.10
N ASN A 58 1.88 25.84 10.51
CA ASN A 58 2.49 24.78 9.69
C ASN A 58 1.56 23.57 9.51
N LYS A 59 0.70 23.26 10.50
CA LYS A 59 -0.23 22.13 10.41
C LYS A 59 -1.34 22.40 9.40
N GLU A 60 -1.87 23.62 9.33
CA GLU A 60 -2.83 24.02 8.29
C GLU A 60 -2.19 24.00 6.90
N LEU A 61 -0.99 24.55 6.75
CA LEU A 61 -0.27 24.58 5.47
C LEU A 61 0.09 23.17 4.97
N ILE A 62 0.42 22.24 5.89
CA ILE A 62 0.60 20.81 5.59
C ILE A 62 -0.72 20.14 5.21
N LEU A 63 -1.83 20.49 5.88
CA LEU A 63 -3.14 19.89 5.64
C LEU A 63 -3.70 20.28 4.27
N ASP A 64 -3.53 21.54 3.87
CA ASP A 64 -3.97 22.01 2.56
C ASP A 64 -3.12 21.42 1.43
N ALA A 65 -1.80 21.28 1.63
CA ALA A 65 -0.94 20.56 0.70
C ALA A 65 -1.30 19.07 0.55
N VAL A 66 -1.85 18.43 1.59
CA VAL A 66 -2.36 17.04 1.51
C VAL A 66 -3.69 17.01 0.74
N LYS A 67 -4.62 17.94 1.02
CA LYS A 67 -5.91 18.03 0.31
C LYS A 67 -5.74 18.21 -1.20
N ASP A 68 -4.81 19.06 -1.62
CA ASP A 68 -4.54 19.31 -3.04
C ASP A 68 -3.99 18.05 -3.75
N LYS A 69 -3.18 17.25 -3.06
CA LYS A 69 -2.71 15.95 -3.57
C LYS A 69 -3.86 14.94 -3.68
N CYS A 70 -4.81 14.94 -2.74
CA CYS A 70 -5.98 14.05 -2.78
C CYS A 70 -6.92 14.35 -3.95
N ALA A 71 -6.93 15.57 -4.47
CA ALA A 71 -7.66 15.89 -5.70
C ALA A 71 -7.13 15.11 -6.93
N SER A 72 -5.88 14.64 -6.88
CA SER A 72 -5.24 13.89 -7.96
C SER A 72 -5.40 12.36 -7.89
N LEU A 73 -6.20 11.83 -6.96
CA LEU A 73 -6.42 10.38 -6.78
C LEU A 73 -6.86 9.67 -8.06
N LYS A 74 -7.65 10.34 -8.91
CA LYS A 74 -8.12 9.77 -10.18
C LYS A 74 -6.96 9.29 -11.07
N LYS A 75 -5.86 10.04 -11.13
CA LYS A 75 -4.69 9.70 -11.97
C LYS A 75 -3.97 8.43 -11.51
N VAL A 76 -4.07 8.10 -10.21
CA VAL A 76 -3.42 6.93 -9.59
C VAL A 76 -4.17 5.64 -9.92
N TYR A 77 -5.50 5.71 -9.99
CA TYR A 77 -6.37 4.56 -10.23
C TYR A 77 -6.75 4.35 -11.70
N GLN A 78 -6.35 5.27 -12.58
CA GLN A 78 -6.54 5.14 -14.01
C GLN A 78 -5.66 4.06 -14.63
N LYS A 79 -6.11 3.57 -15.79
CA LYS A 79 -5.31 2.72 -16.66
C LYS A 79 -4.22 3.54 -17.37
N ASP A 80 -3.08 2.91 -17.63
CA ASP A 80 -2.09 3.42 -18.57
C ASP A 80 -2.52 3.15 -20.02
N ASP A 81 -1.66 3.50 -20.98
CA ASP A 81 -1.90 3.32 -22.41
C ASP A 81 -2.00 1.83 -22.80
N ASN A 82 -1.52 0.91 -21.95
CA ASN A 82 -1.60 -0.54 -22.13
C ASN A 82 -2.83 -1.15 -21.44
N GLY A 83 -3.70 -0.34 -20.82
CA GLY A 83 -4.88 -0.82 -20.11
C GLY A 83 -4.59 -1.38 -18.70
N ILE A 84 -3.37 -1.20 -18.18
CA ILE A 84 -2.93 -1.66 -16.86
C ILE A 84 -3.20 -0.57 -15.83
N ILE A 85 -3.75 -0.95 -14.66
CA ILE A 85 -4.00 -0.01 -13.59
C ILE A 85 -2.67 0.50 -13.01
N ARG A 86 -2.47 1.82 -13.04
CA ARG A 86 -1.18 2.46 -12.73
C ARG A 86 -0.67 2.13 -11.34
N ILE A 87 -1.51 2.21 -10.31
CA ILE A 87 -1.09 1.88 -8.95
C ILE A 87 -0.64 0.42 -8.83
N THR A 88 -1.38 -0.54 -9.40
CA THR A 88 -1.02 -1.96 -9.37
C THR A 88 0.36 -2.17 -9.99
N GLU A 89 0.59 -1.58 -11.17
CA GLU A 89 1.86 -1.68 -11.87
C GLU A 89 3.02 -1.15 -11.02
N HIS A 90 2.84 0.01 -10.38
CA HIS A 90 3.85 0.63 -9.54
C HIS A 90 4.17 -0.18 -8.29
N LEU A 91 3.14 -0.74 -7.65
CA LEU A 91 3.30 -1.61 -6.50
C LEU A 91 4.12 -2.86 -6.85
N ILE A 92 3.81 -3.52 -7.97
CA ILE A 92 4.54 -4.71 -8.43
C ILE A 92 5.99 -4.36 -8.81
N LYS A 93 6.21 -3.29 -9.59
CA LYS A 93 7.56 -2.85 -9.96
C LYS A 93 8.41 -2.49 -8.74
N ALA A 94 7.80 -1.87 -7.73
CA ALA A 94 8.48 -1.56 -6.49
C ALA A 94 8.82 -2.82 -5.69
N SER A 95 7.91 -3.79 -5.62
CA SER A 95 8.12 -5.02 -4.86
C SER A 95 9.18 -5.93 -5.47
N GLN A 96 9.36 -5.92 -6.79
CA GLN A 96 10.43 -6.68 -7.47
C GLN A 96 11.85 -6.36 -6.97
N LYS A 97 12.04 -5.16 -6.41
CA LYS A 97 13.33 -4.72 -5.84
C LYS A 97 13.55 -5.23 -4.41
N TRP A 98 12.54 -5.84 -3.79
CA TRP A 98 12.62 -6.26 -2.39
C TRP A 98 13.36 -7.59 -2.28
N LYS A 99 14.34 -7.63 -1.38
CA LYS A 99 15.02 -8.87 -0.99
C LYS A 99 14.64 -9.24 0.45
N PRO A 100 14.62 -10.54 0.79
CA PRO A 100 14.62 -11.72 -0.11
C PRO A 100 13.34 -11.90 -0.97
N PHE A 101 13.38 -12.83 -1.94
CA PHE A 101 12.31 -13.08 -2.95
C PHE A 101 10.95 -13.45 -2.34
N ASN A 102 10.94 -14.19 -1.22
CA ASN A 102 9.74 -14.52 -0.47
C ASN A 102 8.89 -13.30 -0.08
N HIS A 103 9.50 -12.13 0.15
CA HIS A 103 8.75 -10.91 0.44
C HIS A 103 8.04 -10.34 -0.78
N GLN A 104 8.56 -10.59 -1.98
CA GLN A 104 7.88 -10.26 -3.22
C GLN A 104 6.63 -11.11 -3.34
N LEU A 105 6.78 -12.44 -3.17
CA LEU A 105 5.67 -13.40 -3.22
C LEU A 105 4.57 -13.06 -2.21
N ALA A 106 4.94 -12.71 -0.97
CA ALA A 106 3.97 -12.35 0.06
C ALA A 106 3.16 -11.10 -0.27
N PHE A 107 3.68 -10.18 -1.09
CA PHE A 107 3.00 -8.94 -1.45
C PHE A 107 2.12 -9.05 -2.69
N LEU A 108 2.46 -9.95 -3.63
CA LEU A 108 1.71 -10.11 -4.89
C LEU A 108 0.20 -10.33 -4.70
N PRO A 109 -0.28 -11.15 -3.74
CA PRO A 109 -1.73 -11.30 -3.50
C PRO A 109 -2.43 -9.97 -3.17
N PHE A 110 -1.77 -9.07 -2.44
CA PHE A 110 -2.32 -7.76 -2.09
C PHE A 110 -2.40 -6.84 -3.31
N ALA A 111 -1.37 -6.85 -4.16
CA ALA A 111 -1.38 -6.09 -5.41
C ALA A 111 -2.49 -6.56 -6.36
N ILE A 112 -2.71 -7.88 -6.47
CA ILE A 112 -3.79 -8.47 -7.28
C ILE A 112 -5.17 -8.13 -6.70
N LYS A 113 -5.33 -8.19 -5.37
CA LYS A 113 -6.56 -7.80 -4.67
C LYS A 113 -6.91 -6.32 -4.93
N ILE A 114 -5.90 -5.45 -4.94
CA ILE A 114 -6.04 -4.04 -5.32
C ILE A 114 -6.53 -3.89 -6.77
N ASP A 115 -5.89 -4.57 -7.72
CA ASP A 115 -6.26 -4.52 -9.14
C ASP A 115 -7.74 -4.93 -9.36
N SER A 116 -8.13 -6.05 -8.74
CA SER A 116 -9.48 -6.58 -8.79
C SER A 116 -10.51 -5.57 -8.27
N LYS A 117 -10.24 -4.92 -7.13
CA LYS A 117 -11.14 -3.91 -6.56
C LYS A 117 -11.32 -2.69 -7.45
N ILE A 118 -10.25 -2.22 -8.07
CA ILE A 118 -10.33 -1.08 -8.98
C ILE A 118 -11.16 -1.43 -10.22
N ARG A 119 -11.01 -2.65 -10.77
CA ARG A 119 -11.82 -3.12 -11.91
C ARG A 119 -13.29 -3.28 -11.57
N GLN A 120 -13.60 -3.78 -10.37
CA GLN A 120 -14.98 -3.95 -9.91
C GLN A 120 -15.73 -2.60 -9.91
N HIS A 121 -15.15 -1.57 -9.30
CA HIS A 121 -15.75 -0.24 -9.24
C HIS A 121 -15.77 0.50 -10.58
N ALA A 122 -14.88 0.16 -11.52
CA ALA A 122 -14.93 0.73 -12.86
C ALA A 122 -16.16 0.29 -13.67
N LEU A 123 -16.83 -0.79 -13.26
CA LEU A 123 -18.09 -1.27 -13.84
C LEU A 123 -19.31 -0.63 -13.17
N GLU A 124 -19.14 -0.03 -11.99
CA GLU A 124 -20.20 0.65 -11.25
C GLU A 124 -20.31 2.09 -11.79
N GLU A 125 -21.49 2.50 -12.27
CA GLU A 125 -21.77 3.87 -12.77
C GLU A 125 -21.87 4.90 -11.63
N ASP A 126 -20.94 4.85 -10.67
CA ASP A 126 -20.94 5.69 -9.48
C ASP A 126 -20.06 6.94 -9.67
N LEU A 127 -20.66 8.12 -9.46
CA LEU A 127 -19.96 9.41 -9.51
C LEU A 127 -18.85 9.52 -8.45
N ASP A 128 -18.96 8.77 -7.34
CA ASP A 128 -18.00 8.76 -6.23
C ASP A 128 -17.09 7.52 -6.24
N TYR A 129 -17.02 6.75 -7.34
CA TYR A 129 -16.26 5.49 -7.40
C TYR A 129 -14.79 5.64 -6.98
N ILE A 130 -14.13 6.77 -7.30
CA ILE A 130 -12.73 7.02 -6.93
C ILE A 130 -12.55 7.03 -5.41
N LYS A 131 -13.51 7.56 -4.64
CA LYS A 131 -13.42 7.59 -3.17
C LYS A 131 -13.57 6.19 -2.60
N LYS A 132 -14.53 5.40 -3.12
CA LYS A 132 -14.74 4.00 -2.74
C LYS A 132 -13.51 3.14 -3.02
N VAL A 133 -12.99 3.22 -4.25
CA VAL A 133 -11.75 2.56 -4.67
C VAL A 133 -10.60 2.96 -3.75
N HIS A 134 -10.43 4.25 -3.46
CA HIS A 134 -9.36 4.73 -2.61
C HIS A 134 -9.44 4.12 -1.20
N PHE A 135 -10.63 4.09 -0.61
CA PHE A 135 -10.86 3.50 0.70
C PHE A 135 -10.53 2.00 0.73
N ASP A 136 -10.99 1.24 -0.27
CA ASP A 136 -10.73 -0.20 -0.38
C ASP A 136 -9.24 -0.49 -0.58
N VAL A 137 -8.56 0.27 -1.44
CA VAL A 137 -7.12 0.16 -1.65
C VAL A 137 -6.38 0.45 -0.34
N LYS A 138 -6.74 1.53 0.36
CA LYS A 138 -6.13 1.91 1.65
C LYS A 138 -6.34 0.82 2.70
N LYS A 139 -7.50 0.17 2.74
CA LYS A 139 -7.77 -0.97 3.61
C LYS A 139 -6.83 -2.14 3.33
N ILE A 140 -6.66 -2.53 2.06
CA ILE A 140 -5.79 -3.64 1.66
C ILE A 140 -4.31 -3.33 1.97
N LEU A 141 -3.88 -2.10 1.71
CA LEU A 141 -2.51 -1.68 2.02
C LEU A 141 -2.24 -1.67 3.53
N ASN A 142 -3.20 -1.21 4.34
CA ASN A 142 -3.09 -1.24 5.79
C ASN A 142 -3.13 -2.67 6.35
N GLU A 143 -3.91 -3.57 5.74
CA GLU A 143 -3.91 -5.00 6.05
C GLU A 143 -2.50 -5.59 5.86
N TYR A 144 -1.87 -5.34 4.71
CA TYR A 144 -0.49 -5.73 4.46
C TYR A 144 0.50 -5.15 5.49
N LEU A 145 0.39 -3.85 5.79
CA LEU A 145 1.26 -3.18 6.75
C LEU A 145 1.08 -3.70 8.18
N THR A 146 -0.11 -4.18 8.52
CA THR A 146 -0.41 -4.80 9.82
C THR A 146 0.22 -6.19 9.92
N LEU A 147 0.14 -6.98 8.84
CA LEU A 147 0.76 -8.30 8.78
C LEU A 147 2.30 -8.25 8.69
N TYR A 148 2.84 -7.21 8.05
CA TYR A 148 4.28 -7.06 7.81
C TYR A 148 4.80 -5.70 8.30
N PRO A 149 4.78 -5.40 9.62
CA PRO A 149 5.11 -4.09 10.16
C PRO A 149 6.55 -3.66 9.86
N PHE A 150 7.49 -4.61 9.80
CA PHE A 150 8.89 -4.38 9.45
C PHE A 150 9.09 -3.85 8.01
N ARG A 151 8.08 -3.97 7.13
CA ARG A 151 8.10 -3.44 5.76
C ARG A 151 7.51 -2.05 5.63
N LYS A 152 6.96 -1.48 6.70
CA LYS A 152 6.28 -0.17 6.67
C LYS A 152 7.14 0.93 6.08
N ALA A 153 8.43 1.00 6.42
CA ALA A 153 9.33 2.02 5.89
C ALA A 153 9.53 1.89 4.38
N ILE A 154 9.86 0.68 3.91
CA ILE A 154 10.08 0.39 2.49
C ILE A 154 8.80 0.66 1.68
N MET A 155 7.67 0.17 2.18
CA MET A 155 6.38 0.30 1.53
C MET A 155 5.91 1.77 1.47
N SER A 156 6.01 2.48 2.58
CA SER A 156 5.65 3.90 2.66
C SER A 156 6.45 4.78 1.68
N ASN A 157 7.66 4.35 1.33
CA ASN A 157 8.59 5.11 0.48
C ASN A 157 8.47 4.76 -1.01
N ILE A 158 7.53 3.89 -1.41
CA ILE A 158 7.25 3.67 -2.84
C ILE A 158 6.83 5.00 -3.47
N ASN A 159 7.51 5.40 -4.54
CA ASN A 159 7.17 6.59 -5.31
C ASN A 159 6.11 6.25 -6.37
N LEU A 160 5.06 7.05 -6.41
CA LEU A 160 3.93 7.02 -7.34
C LEU A 160 4.02 8.27 -8.22
N PRO A 161 4.30 8.13 -9.52
CA PRO A 161 4.39 9.27 -10.44
C PRO A 161 3.14 10.13 -10.40
N ASN A 162 3.33 11.45 -10.45
CA ASN A 162 2.26 12.46 -10.44
C ASN A 162 1.42 12.50 -9.15
N PHE A 163 1.82 11.77 -8.10
CA PHE A 163 1.17 11.80 -6.80
C PHE A 163 2.17 12.07 -5.67
N GLY A 164 3.30 11.36 -5.65
CA GLY A 164 4.32 11.44 -4.61
C GLY A 164 4.55 10.07 -3.97
N SER A 165 4.64 9.96 -2.66
CA SER A 165 4.88 8.64 -2.03
C SER A 165 3.59 7.89 -1.68
N LEU A 166 3.68 6.57 -1.54
CA LEU A 166 2.57 5.78 -1.01
C LEU A 166 2.16 6.22 0.40
N ARG A 167 3.10 6.72 1.21
CA ARG A 167 2.77 7.34 2.50
C ARG A 167 1.79 8.49 2.36
N GLU A 168 1.96 9.33 1.35
CA GLU A 168 1.03 10.43 1.07
C GLU A 168 -0.32 9.89 0.60
N LEU A 169 -0.32 8.81 -0.18
CA LEU A 169 -1.57 8.17 -0.62
C LEU A 169 -2.36 7.66 0.59
N LEU A 170 -1.69 7.02 1.55
CA LEU A 170 -2.31 6.52 2.77
C LEU A 170 -2.80 7.64 3.71
N LYS A 171 -2.31 8.88 3.55
CA LYS A 171 -2.73 10.03 4.37
C LYS A 171 -4.00 10.74 3.85
N CYS A 172 -4.41 10.51 2.60
CA CYS A 172 -5.59 11.16 2.00
C CYS A 172 -6.94 10.86 2.69
#